data_AF-A0A6I3BNS8-F1
#
_entry.id   AF-A0A6I3BNS8-F1
#
_cell.length_a   1.000
_cell.length_b   1.000
_cell.length_c   1.000
_cell.angle_alpha   90.00
_cell.angle_beta   90.00
_cell.angle_gamma   90.00
#
_symmetry.space_group_name_H-M   'P 1'
#
loop_
_entity.id
_entity.type
_entity.pdbx_description
1 polymer ?
#
loop_
_entity_poly.entity_id
_entity_poly.type
_entity_poly.pdbx_seq_one_letter_code
_entity_poly.pdbx_strand_id
1 'polypeptide(L)'
;MLVVKYGGNALVHSTDMDPVLEAIGDAFIDGDQVVLVHGGGPQIDQALADKGLGKDRVGGYRVTTPEVLKIVETVLCGQVLRSITNYLLGSEVNAVGITAGDGGLVVARKMMPIVDGAKMDIGLVGEVVSVNPELLQHLIAGEYLPVIAPIALDSEGNALNINADLVAGAIGGALNADQVVFLTDVDGIFSDWPNQASLINKINVADLEKLLPTLADGMIPKVTAVLNAVKSGAKSARIVNGTKLKAVLDAFAGVGGTVVVAA
;
A
#
# COMPACT_ATOMS: atom_id res chain seq x y z
N MET A 1 -3.97 -8.49 -14.23
CA MET A 1 -3.98 -7.20 -13.52
C MET A 1 -3.27 -7.34 -12.17
N LEU A 2 -2.31 -6.46 -11.95
CA LEU A 2 -1.45 -6.39 -10.79
C LEU A 2 -1.71 -5.08 -10.02
N VAL A 3 -1.99 -5.18 -8.72
CA VAL A 3 -1.98 -4.01 -7.82
C VAL A 3 -0.75 -4.10 -6.94
N VAL A 4 0.18 -3.16 -7.07
CA VAL A 4 1.43 -3.15 -6.30
C VAL A 4 1.33 -2.09 -5.23
N LYS A 5 1.49 -2.48 -3.96
CA LYS A 5 1.81 -1.53 -2.91
C LYS A 5 3.32 -1.38 -2.85
N TYR A 6 3.80 -0.18 -3.16
CA TYR A 6 5.22 0.19 -3.14
C TYR A 6 5.49 1.24 -2.06
N GLY A 7 6.25 0.91 -1.01
CA GLY A 7 6.60 1.90 0.00
C GLY A 7 7.25 1.33 1.26
N GLY A 8 7.76 2.23 2.11
CA GLY A 8 8.60 1.86 3.26
C GLY A 8 10.07 1.86 2.87
N ASN A 9 10.86 0.93 3.42
CA ASN A 9 12.29 0.78 3.08
C ASN A 9 12.55 0.33 1.63
N ALA A 10 11.50 0.00 0.88
CA ALA A 10 11.58 -0.26 -0.56
C ALA A 10 11.70 1.03 -1.39
N LEU A 11 11.41 2.21 -0.81
CA LEU A 11 11.62 3.50 -1.48
C LEU A 11 13.11 3.82 -1.48
N VAL A 12 13.74 3.80 -2.65
CA VAL A 12 15.14 4.17 -2.79
C VAL A 12 15.31 5.67 -2.51
N HIS A 13 16.37 6.02 -1.77
CA HIS A 13 16.65 7.42 -1.38
C HIS A 13 17.28 8.27 -2.50
N SER A 14 17.61 7.68 -3.65
CA SER A 14 18.28 8.34 -4.77
C SER A 14 17.37 8.48 -5.98
N THR A 15 17.45 9.62 -6.63
CA THR A 15 16.60 10.05 -7.76
C THR A 15 16.90 9.35 -9.08
N ASP A 16 18.05 8.70 -9.22
CA ASP A 16 18.56 8.37 -10.56
C ASP A 16 18.31 6.92 -10.98
N MET A 17 18.16 5.99 -10.02
CA MET A 17 17.89 4.57 -10.30
C MET A 17 17.05 3.95 -9.19
N ASP A 18 15.91 3.37 -9.55
CA ASP A 18 15.12 2.51 -8.68
C ASP A 18 14.75 1.23 -9.42
N PRO A 19 15.50 0.13 -9.21
CA PRO A 19 15.27 -1.12 -9.93
C PRO A 19 13.89 -1.75 -9.67
N VAL A 20 13.26 -1.45 -8.54
CA VAL A 20 11.92 -1.95 -8.22
C VAL A 20 10.88 -1.19 -9.02
N LEU A 21 11.03 0.14 -9.12
CA LEU A 21 10.15 0.96 -9.93
C LEU A 21 10.36 0.72 -11.44
N GLU A 22 11.59 0.46 -11.86
CA GLU A 22 11.93 -0.01 -13.21
C GLU A 22 11.19 -1.32 -13.53
N ALA A 23 11.29 -2.34 -12.66
CA ALA A 23 10.56 -3.60 -12.84
C ALA A 23 9.02 -3.44 -12.88
N ILE A 24 8.46 -2.46 -12.18
CA ILE A 24 7.04 -2.12 -12.25
C ILE A 24 6.70 -1.50 -13.60
N GLY A 25 7.56 -0.63 -14.12
CA GLY A 25 7.43 -0.05 -15.46
C GLY A 25 7.56 -1.10 -16.56
N ASP A 26 8.53 -2.01 -16.45
CA ASP A 26 8.75 -3.10 -17.39
C ASP A 26 7.52 -4.02 -17.47
N ALA A 27 6.93 -4.39 -16.32
CA ALA A 27 5.69 -5.18 -16.31
C ALA A 27 4.56 -4.50 -17.10
N PHE A 28 4.43 -3.18 -16.96
CA PHE A 28 3.46 -2.41 -17.73
C PHE A 28 3.78 -2.40 -19.23
N ILE A 29 5.05 -2.21 -19.61
CA ILE A 29 5.51 -2.21 -21.01
C ILE A 29 5.31 -3.59 -21.65
N ASP A 30 5.50 -4.67 -20.88
CA ASP A 30 5.26 -6.05 -21.29
C ASP A 30 3.77 -6.41 -21.45
N GLY A 31 2.87 -5.47 -21.11
CA GLY A 31 1.43 -5.57 -21.34
C GLY A 31 0.60 -5.91 -20.10
N ASP A 32 1.20 -5.97 -18.90
CA ASP A 32 0.43 -6.12 -17.68
C ASP A 32 -0.36 -4.84 -17.36
N GLN A 33 -1.63 -5.02 -16.96
CA GLN A 33 -2.39 -3.95 -16.33
C GLN A 33 -1.90 -3.74 -14.90
N VAL A 34 -1.21 -2.63 -14.64
CA VAL A 34 -0.60 -2.33 -13.34
C VAL A 34 -1.25 -1.11 -12.68
N VAL A 35 -1.54 -1.23 -11.39
CA VAL A 35 -1.96 -0.12 -10.51
C VAL A 35 -0.99 -0.03 -9.34
N LEU A 36 -0.39 1.14 -9.13
CA LEU A 36 0.64 1.36 -8.12
C LEU A 36 0.11 2.21 -6.97
N VAL A 37 0.03 1.67 -5.76
CA VAL A 37 -0.28 2.43 -4.54
C VAL A 37 1.00 2.67 -3.76
N HIS A 38 1.35 3.94 -3.50
CA HIS A 38 2.60 4.24 -2.83
C HIS A 38 2.46 4.55 -1.33
N GLY A 39 3.54 4.35 -0.58
CA GLY A 39 3.71 4.87 0.77
C GLY A 39 4.64 6.10 0.80
N GLY A 40 5.01 6.55 2.00
CA GLY A 40 6.00 7.61 2.17
C GLY A 40 6.37 7.85 3.63
N GLY A 41 6.33 6.80 4.45
CA GLY A 41 6.53 6.87 5.90
C GLY A 41 7.83 7.60 6.28
N PRO A 42 9.00 7.16 5.79
CA PRO A 42 10.28 7.80 6.05
C PRO A 42 10.34 9.27 5.62
N GLN A 43 9.79 9.61 4.45
CA GLN A 43 9.76 10.98 3.92
C GLN A 43 8.90 11.88 4.80
N ILE A 44 7.75 11.38 5.28
CA ILE A 44 6.91 12.11 6.23
C ILE A 44 7.64 12.28 7.57
N ASP A 45 8.28 11.23 8.08
CA ASP A 45 9.00 11.28 9.35
C ASP A 45 10.12 12.34 9.30
N GLN A 46 10.85 12.44 8.19
CA GLN A 46 11.85 13.48 7.98
C GLN A 46 11.21 14.88 7.96
N ALA A 47 10.15 15.09 7.16
CA ALA A 47 9.50 16.39 7.04
C ALA A 47 8.85 16.88 8.35
N LEU A 48 8.37 15.95 9.20
CA LEU A 48 7.88 16.27 10.54
C LEU A 48 9.04 16.69 11.47
N ALA A 49 10.14 15.94 11.45
CA ALA A 49 11.32 16.25 12.25
C ALA A 49 11.91 17.63 11.90
N ASP A 50 11.98 17.98 10.61
CA ASP A 50 12.46 19.29 10.13
C ASP A 50 11.62 20.46 10.65
N LYS A 51 10.35 20.21 11.00
CA LYS A 51 9.42 21.19 11.58
C LYS A 51 9.31 21.10 13.10
N GLY A 52 10.12 20.26 13.75
CA GLY A 52 10.08 20.04 15.20
C GLY A 52 8.81 19.33 15.68
N LEU A 53 8.11 18.62 14.80
CA LEU A 53 6.92 17.83 15.14
C LEU A 53 7.28 16.37 15.43
N GLY A 54 6.50 15.73 16.30
CA GLY A 54 6.68 14.34 16.70
C GLY A 54 6.30 13.32 15.61
N LYS A 55 6.74 12.07 15.82
CA LYS A 55 6.45 10.91 14.94
C LYS A 55 5.46 9.93 15.57
N ASP A 56 4.49 10.45 16.31
CA ASP A 56 3.60 9.64 17.14
C ASP A 56 2.80 8.63 16.30
N ARG A 57 2.80 7.39 16.79
CA ARG A 57 2.05 6.29 16.19
C ARG A 57 1.28 5.52 17.24
N VAL A 58 0.09 5.08 16.87
CA VAL A 58 -0.82 4.31 17.71
C VAL A 58 -1.32 3.14 16.87
N GLY A 59 -1.06 1.90 17.30
CA GLY A 59 -1.45 0.69 16.56
C GLY A 59 -0.87 0.62 15.13
N GLY A 60 0.31 1.21 14.91
CA GLY A 60 0.95 1.30 13.59
C GLY A 60 0.49 2.49 12.72
N TYR A 61 -0.58 3.19 13.10
CA TYR A 61 -1.10 4.35 12.40
C TYR A 61 -0.45 5.63 12.90
N ARG A 62 -0.14 6.56 11.99
CA ARG A 62 0.41 7.87 12.33
C ARG A 62 -0.70 8.75 12.93
N VAL A 63 -0.51 9.23 14.14
CA VAL A 63 -1.42 10.23 14.72
C VAL A 63 -1.36 11.47 13.85
N THR A 64 -2.51 11.90 13.32
CA THR A 64 -2.57 12.91 12.26
C THR A 64 -3.41 14.11 12.72
N THR A 65 -2.79 15.13 13.29
CA THR A 65 -3.46 16.42 13.55
C THR A 65 -3.70 17.18 12.24
N PRO A 66 -4.52 18.26 12.22
CA PRO A 66 -4.66 19.11 11.03
C PRO A 66 -3.34 19.67 10.50
N GLU A 67 -2.37 19.94 11.37
CA GLU A 67 -1.04 20.40 10.96
C GLU A 67 -0.22 19.26 10.34
N VAL A 68 -0.25 18.08 10.95
CA VAL A 68 0.42 16.88 10.42
C VAL A 68 -0.17 16.49 9.07
N LEU A 69 -1.50 16.57 8.89
CA LEU A 69 -2.15 16.24 7.61
C LEU A 69 -1.59 17.06 6.45
N LYS A 70 -1.45 18.38 6.63
CA LYS A 70 -0.88 19.26 5.58
C LYS A 70 0.52 18.82 5.15
N ILE A 71 1.34 18.35 6.10
CA ILE A 71 2.69 17.85 5.83
C ILE A 71 2.60 16.50 5.10
N VAL A 72 1.73 15.61 5.57
CA VAL A 72 1.48 14.31 4.93
C VAL A 72 1.04 14.50 3.47
N GLU A 73 0.07 15.39 3.20
CA GLU A 73 -0.38 15.68 1.83
C GLU A 73 0.73 16.26 0.96
N THR A 74 1.49 17.22 1.49
CA THR A 74 2.63 17.82 0.78
C THR A 74 3.65 16.75 0.38
N VAL A 75 4.00 15.87 1.31
CA VAL A 75 5.01 14.82 1.07
C VAL A 75 4.46 13.74 0.15
N LEU A 76 3.30 13.16 0.44
CA LEU A 76 2.76 12.05 -0.33
C LEU A 76 2.35 12.50 -1.73
N CYS A 77 1.56 13.57 -1.86
CA CYS A 77 0.99 13.97 -3.13
C CYS A 77 1.94 14.88 -3.95
N GLY A 78 2.66 15.76 -3.26
CA GLY A 78 3.52 16.76 -3.91
C GLY A 78 4.94 16.26 -4.20
N GLN A 79 5.47 15.36 -3.38
CA GLN A 79 6.86 14.90 -3.51
C GLN A 79 6.94 13.46 -3.98
N VAL A 80 6.44 12.50 -3.20
CA VAL A 80 6.61 11.06 -3.47
C VAL A 80 5.84 10.66 -4.73
N LEU A 81 4.55 11.01 -4.82
CA LEU A 81 3.74 10.74 -6.00
C LEU A 81 4.37 11.31 -7.26
N ARG A 82 4.85 12.56 -7.20
CA ARG A 82 5.48 13.23 -8.34
C ARG A 82 6.82 12.60 -8.72
N SER A 83 7.65 12.23 -7.73
CA SER A 83 8.90 11.54 -7.97
C SER A 83 8.68 10.21 -8.71
N ILE A 84 7.71 9.41 -8.25
CA ILE A 84 7.37 8.13 -8.88
C ILE A 84 6.83 8.34 -10.29
N THR A 85 5.86 9.25 -10.47
CA THR A 85 5.29 9.50 -11.81
C THR A 85 6.31 10.05 -12.78
N ASN A 86 7.19 10.95 -12.34
CA ASN A 86 8.21 11.55 -13.21
C ASN A 86 9.25 10.51 -13.63
N TYR A 87 9.64 9.60 -12.71
CA TYR A 87 10.53 8.49 -13.03
C TYR A 87 9.90 7.60 -14.11
N LEU A 88 8.66 7.13 -13.89
CA LEU A 88 7.95 6.28 -14.84
C LEU A 88 7.77 6.95 -16.22
N LEU A 89 7.38 8.23 -16.24
CA LEU A 89 7.27 8.99 -17.50
C LEU A 89 8.62 9.13 -18.21
N GLY A 90 9.71 9.28 -17.47
CA GLY A 90 11.07 9.28 -18.00
C GLY A 90 11.50 7.92 -18.59
N SER A 91 10.87 6.84 -18.13
CA SER A 91 11.03 5.47 -18.62
C SER A 91 9.97 5.07 -19.66
N GLU A 92 9.36 6.05 -20.35
CA GLU A 92 8.35 5.83 -21.40
C GLU A 92 7.06 5.12 -20.93
N VAL A 93 6.80 5.11 -19.62
CA VAL A 93 5.55 4.59 -19.05
C VAL A 93 4.53 5.72 -18.93
N ASN A 94 3.32 5.51 -19.45
CA ASN A 94 2.20 6.45 -19.37
C ASN A 94 1.61 6.53 -17.94
N ALA A 95 2.37 7.04 -16.97
CA ALA A 95 1.95 7.09 -15.58
C ALA A 95 1.03 8.29 -15.29
N VAL A 96 -0.04 8.06 -14.53
CA VAL A 96 -0.97 9.11 -14.06
C VAL A 96 -1.05 9.08 -12.54
N GLY A 97 -0.54 10.14 -11.91
CA GLY A 97 -0.57 10.26 -10.45
C GLY A 97 -1.84 10.92 -9.94
N ILE A 98 -2.58 10.21 -9.09
CA ILE A 98 -3.79 10.68 -8.40
C ILE A 98 -3.70 10.38 -6.89
N THR A 99 -4.61 10.96 -6.12
CA THR A 99 -4.89 10.55 -4.75
C THR A 99 -6.00 9.49 -4.73
N ALA A 100 -6.11 8.76 -3.63
CA ALA A 100 -7.21 7.82 -3.42
C ALA A 100 -8.58 8.52 -3.37
N GLY A 101 -8.65 9.82 -3.10
CA GLY A 101 -9.89 10.60 -3.06
C GLY A 101 -10.38 11.10 -4.43
N ASP A 102 -9.49 11.17 -5.43
CA ASP A 102 -9.82 11.75 -6.73
C ASP A 102 -10.90 10.92 -7.46
N GLY A 103 -11.86 11.61 -8.08
CA GLY A 103 -12.99 10.98 -8.76
C GLY A 103 -13.91 10.15 -7.85
N GLY A 104 -13.79 10.28 -6.53
CA GLY A 104 -14.52 9.44 -5.57
C GLY A 104 -14.02 7.99 -5.54
N LEU A 105 -12.76 7.75 -5.94
CA LEU A 105 -12.16 6.42 -6.00
C LEU A 105 -12.26 5.69 -4.65
N VAL A 106 -11.88 6.34 -3.55
CA VAL A 106 -12.00 5.82 -2.19
C VAL A 106 -12.80 6.81 -1.36
N VAL A 107 -13.88 6.32 -0.75
CA VAL A 107 -14.59 7.03 0.32
C VAL A 107 -14.11 6.46 1.64
N ALA A 108 -13.72 7.35 2.55
CA ALA A 108 -13.18 7.01 3.84
C ALA A 108 -14.06 7.52 4.98
N ARG A 109 -13.74 7.08 6.19
CA ARG A 109 -14.23 7.70 7.43
C ARG A 109 -13.12 7.73 8.45
N LYS A 110 -13.26 8.59 9.46
CA LYS A 110 -12.30 8.68 10.55
C LYS A 110 -12.16 7.33 11.26
N MET A 111 -10.92 6.86 11.39
CA MET A 111 -10.57 5.63 12.08
C MET A 111 -10.47 5.87 13.59
N MET A 112 -11.00 4.93 14.37
CA MET A 112 -10.90 4.90 15.82
C MET A 112 -10.34 3.53 16.26
N PRO A 113 -9.03 3.29 16.18
CA PRO A 113 -8.46 1.99 16.53
C PRO A 113 -8.71 1.66 18.01
N ILE A 114 -8.81 0.37 18.31
CA ILE A 114 -8.89 -0.12 19.69
C ILE A 114 -7.47 -0.33 20.20
N VAL A 115 -7.09 0.40 21.25
CA VAL A 115 -5.82 0.25 21.96
C VAL A 115 -6.14 0.05 23.43
N ASP A 116 -5.58 -1.00 24.03
CA ASP A 116 -5.84 -1.40 25.41
C ASP A 116 -7.34 -1.51 25.75
N GLY A 117 -8.14 -2.00 24.79
CA GLY A 117 -9.59 -2.19 24.93
C GLY A 117 -10.44 -0.92 24.77
N ALA A 118 -9.85 0.24 24.48
CA ALA A 118 -10.56 1.50 24.29
C ALA A 118 -10.41 2.04 22.86
N LYS A 119 -11.47 2.65 22.32
CA LYS A 119 -11.40 3.40 21.06
C LYS A 119 -10.57 4.66 21.28
N MET A 120 -9.53 4.84 20.49
CA MET A 120 -8.63 6.00 20.57
C MET A 120 -8.85 6.92 19.37
N ASP A 121 -8.95 8.23 19.63
CA ASP A 121 -8.90 9.24 18.57
C ASP A 121 -7.45 9.50 18.18
N ILE A 122 -7.11 9.18 16.93
CA ILE A 122 -5.77 9.36 16.37
C ILE A 122 -5.73 10.49 15.32
N GLY A 123 -6.74 11.36 15.32
CA GLY A 123 -6.86 12.50 14.43
C GLY A 123 -7.42 12.15 13.05
N LEU A 124 -6.98 12.86 12.02
CA LEU A 124 -7.40 12.77 10.62
C LEU A 124 -6.81 11.54 9.92
N VAL A 125 -6.97 10.38 10.55
CA VAL A 125 -6.61 9.06 10.03
C VAL A 125 -7.88 8.39 9.53
N GLY A 126 -7.84 7.84 8.33
CA GLY A 126 -8.99 7.21 7.70
C GLY A 126 -8.93 5.69 7.67
N GLU A 127 -10.10 5.07 7.63
CA GLU A 127 -10.32 3.72 7.15
C GLU A 127 -11.21 3.73 5.90
N VAL A 128 -11.01 2.76 5.01
CA VAL A 128 -11.76 2.65 3.76
C VAL A 128 -13.21 2.21 4.05
N VAL A 129 -14.17 2.95 3.53
CA VAL A 129 -15.62 2.61 3.59
C VAL A 129 -16.06 1.93 2.30
N SER A 130 -15.69 2.51 1.16
CA SER A 130 -16.02 1.96 -0.17
C SER A 130 -15.01 2.40 -1.21
N VAL A 131 -14.93 1.62 -2.29
CA VAL A 131 -14.08 1.92 -3.46
C VAL A 131 -14.95 1.93 -4.72
N ASN A 132 -14.90 3.02 -5.50
CA ASN A 132 -15.44 3.08 -6.85
C ASN A 132 -14.30 2.94 -7.88
N PRO A 133 -14.11 1.78 -8.53
CA PRO A 133 -12.99 1.55 -9.42
C PRO A 133 -13.12 2.22 -10.80
N GLU A 134 -14.25 2.89 -11.11
CA GLU A 134 -14.56 3.42 -12.45
C GLU A 134 -13.45 4.31 -13.02
N LEU A 135 -12.93 5.26 -12.23
CA LEU A 135 -11.81 6.11 -12.65
C LEU A 135 -10.58 5.27 -13.05
N LEU A 136 -10.22 4.27 -12.24
CA LEU A 136 -9.08 3.40 -12.53
C LEU A 136 -9.34 2.54 -13.77
N GLN A 137 -10.55 2.03 -13.94
CA GLN A 137 -10.92 1.26 -15.13
C GLN A 137 -10.78 2.08 -16.41
N HIS A 138 -11.15 3.36 -16.39
CA HIS A 138 -10.94 4.27 -17.52
C HIS A 138 -9.46 4.53 -17.79
N LEU A 139 -8.64 4.77 -16.76
CA LEU A 139 -7.20 4.96 -16.91
C LEU A 139 -6.53 3.71 -17.49
N ILE A 140 -6.85 2.53 -16.95
CA ILE A 140 -6.32 1.25 -17.40
C ILE A 140 -6.73 0.97 -18.86
N ALA A 141 -8.00 1.21 -19.21
CA ALA A 141 -8.48 1.04 -20.58
C ALA A 141 -7.83 2.02 -21.58
N GLY A 142 -7.38 3.18 -21.10
CA GLY A 142 -6.60 4.15 -21.86
C GLY A 142 -5.09 3.88 -21.85
N GLU A 143 -4.65 2.71 -21.41
CA GLU A 143 -3.23 2.33 -21.33
C GLU A 143 -2.40 3.32 -20.49
N TYR A 144 -2.95 3.73 -19.35
CA TYR A 144 -2.22 4.46 -18.31
C TYR A 144 -1.90 3.55 -17.12
N LEU A 145 -0.76 3.79 -16.47
CA LEU A 145 -0.39 3.21 -15.18
C LEU A 145 -0.81 4.17 -14.06
N PRO A 146 -1.89 3.90 -13.30
CA PRO A 146 -2.31 4.78 -12.21
C PRO A 146 -1.36 4.64 -11.02
N VAL A 147 -0.85 5.77 -10.53
CA VAL A 147 -0.05 5.87 -9.30
C VAL A 147 -0.89 6.60 -8.24
N ILE A 148 -1.11 5.97 -7.09
CA ILE A 148 -2.07 6.44 -6.09
C ILE A 148 -1.37 6.80 -4.77
N ALA A 149 -1.56 8.05 -4.34
CA ALA A 149 -1.26 8.49 -2.98
C ALA A 149 -2.41 8.12 -2.02
N PRO A 150 -2.13 7.61 -0.80
CA PRO A 150 -3.14 7.09 0.11
C PRO A 150 -3.83 8.19 0.95
N ILE A 151 -4.25 9.27 0.28
CA ILE A 151 -5.12 10.32 0.82
C ILE A 151 -6.49 10.16 0.19
N ALA A 152 -7.52 10.02 1.01
CA ALA A 152 -8.91 9.92 0.54
C ALA A 152 -9.80 10.93 1.27
N LEU A 153 -11.03 11.06 0.81
CA LEU A 153 -12.00 11.99 1.37
C LEU A 153 -13.06 11.24 2.17
N ASP A 154 -13.53 11.85 3.26
CA ASP A 154 -14.78 11.45 3.89
C ASP A 154 -16.01 11.93 3.10
N SER A 155 -17.22 11.57 3.56
CA SER A 155 -18.47 11.97 2.89
C SER A 155 -18.74 13.48 2.90
N GLU A 156 -17.99 14.25 3.68
CA GLU A 156 -18.09 15.72 3.75
C GLU A 156 -17.00 16.41 2.92
N GLY A 157 -16.10 15.63 2.30
CA GLY A 157 -15.00 16.14 1.49
C GLY A 157 -13.74 16.49 2.30
N ASN A 158 -13.64 16.09 3.57
CA ASN A 158 -12.44 16.29 4.36
C ASN A 158 -11.40 15.21 4.04
N ALA A 159 -10.14 15.63 3.86
CA ALA A 159 -9.04 14.71 3.61
C ALA A 159 -8.65 13.91 4.86
N LEU A 160 -8.36 12.62 4.65
CA LEU A 160 -7.91 11.69 5.67
C LEU A 160 -6.65 10.97 5.18
N ASN A 161 -5.68 10.84 6.09
CA ASN A 161 -4.48 10.04 5.89
C ASN A 161 -4.80 8.55 6.10
N ILE A 162 -4.65 7.72 5.07
CA ILE A 162 -4.94 6.29 5.15
C ILE A 162 -3.63 5.49 5.05
N ASN A 163 -3.60 4.34 5.72
CA ASN A 163 -2.51 3.40 5.52
C ASN A 163 -2.50 2.88 4.07
N ALA A 164 -1.34 2.99 3.40
CA ALA A 164 -1.19 2.58 2.00
C ALA A 164 -1.48 1.09 1.74
N ASP A 165 -1.20 0.21 2.70
CA ASP A 165 -1.52 -1.22 2.58
C ASP A 165 -3.06 -1.39 2.56
N LEU A 166 -3.81 -0.66 3.39
CA LEU A 166 -5.28 -0.70 3.37
C LEU A 166 -5.87 -0.20 2.05
N VAL A 167 -5.32 0.90 1.50
CA VAL A 167 -5.75 1.45 0.20
C VAL A 167 -5.47 0.44 -0.92
N ALA A 168 -4.26 -0.13 -0.96
CA ALA A 168 -3.88 -1.12 -1.98
C ALA A 168 -4.76 -2.38 -1.93
N GLY A 169 -5.02 -2.90 -0.72
CA GLY A 169 -5.90 -4.04 -0.55
C GLY A 169 -7.34 -3.76 -1.00
N ALA A 170 -7.88 -2.60 -0.62
CA ALA A 170 -9.24 -2.22 -1.00
C ALA A 170 -9.39 -1.99 -2.52
N ILE A 171 -8.43 -1.31 -3.15
CA ILE A 171 -8.39 -1.10 -4.61
C ILE A 171 -8.26 -2.45 -5.33
N GLY A 172 -7.35 -3.32 -4.87
CA GLY A 172 -7.16 -4.65 -5.46
C GLY A 172 -8.40 -5.53 -5.36
N GLY A 173 -9.12 -5.48 -4.25
CA GLY A 173 -10.42 -6.13 -4.10
C GLY A 173 -11.46 -5.60 -5.10
N ALA A 174 -11.65 -4.28 -5.13
CA ALA A 174 -12.65 -3.64 -5.98
C ALA A 174 -12.39 -3.83 -7.49
N LEU A 175 -11.13 -3.96 -7.90
CA LEU A 175 -10.74 -4.27 -9.27
C LEU A 175 -10.77 -5.76 -9.60
N ASN A 176 -11.05 -6.65 -8.64
CA ASN A 176 -10.90 -8.11 -8.77
C ASN A 176 -9.52 -8.50 -9.31
N ALA A 177 -8.46 -7.86 -8.79
CA ALA A 177 -7.11 -8.04 -9.29
C ALA A 177 -6.67 -9.51 -9.24
N ASP A 178 -5.86 -9.93 -10.21
CA ASP A 178 -5.28 -11.29 -10.21
C ASP A 178 -4.32 -11.47 -9.03
N GLN A 179 -3.56 -10.41 -8.72
CA GLN A 179 -2.65 -10.38 -7.59
C GLN A 179 -2.52 -8.97 -7.02
N VAL A 180 -2.57 -8.86 -5.68
CA VAL A 180 -2.15 -7.66 -4.95
C VAL A 180 -0.80 -7.94 -4.29
N VAL A 181 0.25 -7.21 -4.65
CA VAL A 181 1.63 -7.41 -4.14
C VAL A 181 1.99 -6.32 -3.15
N PHE A 182 2.25 -6.72 -1.91
CA PHE A 182 2.69 -5.84 -0.83
C PHE A 182 4.20 -5.92 -0.68
N LEU A 183 4.89 -4.90 -1.16
CA LEU A 183 6.33 -4.76 -1.00
C LEU A 183 6.65 -4.28 0.42
N THR A 184 7.44 -5.09 1.14
CA THR A 184 7.86 -4.82 2.52
C THR A 184 9.35 -5.10 2.70
N ASP A 185 9.87 -4.99 3.91
CA ASP A 185 11.27 -5.23 4.29
C ASP A 185 11.53 -6.64 4.89
N VAL A 186 10.55 -7.54 4.82
CA VAL A 186 10.66 -8.93 5.27
C VAL A 186 10.33 -9.89 4.13
N ASP A 187 10.87 -11.11 4.20
CA ASP A 187 10.75 -12.12 3.14
C ASP A 187 9.32 -12.70 2.99
N GLY A 188 8.45 -12.54 3.98
CA GLY A 188 7.05 -12.96 3.94
C GLY A 188 6.45 -13.06 5.34
N ILE A 189 5.44 -13.92 5.49
CA ILE A 189 4.81 -14.28 6.76
C ILE A 189 5.50 -15.52 7.31
N PHE A 190 5.89 -15.45 8.58
CA PHE A 190 6.52 -16.55 9.32
C PHE A 190 5.50 -17.13 10.30
N SER A 191 5.38 -18.46 10.36
CA SER A 191 4.50 -19.10 11.35
C SER A 191 5.09 -19.06 12.76
N ASP A 192 6.40 -18.89 12.88
CA ASP A 192 7.14 -18.84 14.15
C ASP A 192 8.30 -17.86 14.04
N TRP A 193 8.08 -16.58 14.31
CA TRP A 193 9.14 -15.57 14.28
C TRP A 193 9.95 -15.62 15.59
N PRO A 194 11.31 -15.64 15.57
CA PRO A 194 12.21 -15.28 14.47
C PRO A 194 12.79 -16.45 13.64
N ASN A 195 12.22 -17.65 13.71
CA ASN A 195 12.71 -18.79 12.94
C ASN A 195 12.46 -18.58 11.43
N GLN A 196 13.51 -18.24 10.67
CA GLN A 196 13.41 -17.98 9.23
C GLN A 196 12.98 -19.21 8.41
N ALA A 197 13.20 -20.42 8.92
CA ALA A 197 12.74 -21.64 8.25
C ALA A 197 11.21 -21.82 8.33
N SER A 198 10.52 -21.00 9.12
CA SER A 198 9.06 -20.99 9.26
C SER A 198 8.35 -20.11 8.21
N LEU A 199 9.06 -19.68 7.16
CA LEU A 199 8.48 -18.91 6.05
C LEU A 199 7.35 -19.69 5.39
N ILE A 200 6.18 -19.07 5.33
CA ILE A 200 4.99 -19.64 4.72
C ILE A 200 4.97 -19.25 3.25
N ASN A 201 5.07 -20.21 2.33
CA ASN A 201 5.01 -19.90 0.89
C ASN A 201 3.58 -19.61 0.42
N LYS A 202 2.60 -20.36 0.95
CA LYS A 202 1.18 -20.23 0.61
C LYS A 202 0.32 -20.49 1.85
N ILE A 203 -0.72 -19.68 2.04
CA ILE A 203 -1.71 -19.85 3.10
C ILE A 203 -3.10 -19.41 2.60
N ASN A 204 -4.17 -20.04 3.09
CA ASN A 204 -5.52 -19.58 2.80
C ASN A 204 -5.95 -18.52 3.82
N VAL A 205 -7.03 -17.78 3.51
CA VAL A 205 -7.59 -16.75 4.39
C VAL A 205 -7.90 -17.30 5.79
N ALA A 206 -8.56 -18.45 5.89
CA ALA A 206 -9.02 -19.01 7.16
C ALA A 206 -7.88 -19.39 8.11
N ASP A 207 -6.77 -19.91 7.58
CA ASP A 207 -5.60 -20.28 8.38
C ASP A 207 -4.77 -19.05 8.75
N LEU A 208 -4.70 -18.05 7.86
CA LEU A 208 -4.04 -16.79 8.17
C LEU A 208 -4.79 -15.98 9.24
N GLU A 209 -6.12 -16.04 9.27
CA GLU A 209 -6.92 -15.44 10.34
C GLU A 209 -6.62 -16.03 11.73
N LYS A 210 -6.39 -17.35 11.80
CA LYS A 210 -6.00 -18.02 13.05
C LYS A 210 -4.60 -17.62 13.49
N LEU A 211 -3.71 -17.34 12.54
CA LEU A 211 -2.33 -16.93 12.80
C LEU A 211 -2.25 -15.45 13.19
N LEU A 212 -3.16 -14.59 12.72
CA LEU A 212 -3.12 -13.14 12.92
C LEU A 212 -2.84 -12.69 14.38
N PRO A 213 -3.45 -13.28 15.42
CA PRO A 213 -3.21 -12.88 16.81
C PRO A 213 -1.81 -13.21 17.34
N THR A 214 -1.07 -14.10 16.67
CA THR A 214 0.28 -14.51 17.09
C THR A 214 1.38 -13.75 16.37
N LEU A 215 1.02 -12.89 15.41
CA LEU A 215 1.97 -12.11 14.63
C LEU A 215 2.45 -10.88 15.42
N ALA A 216 3.67 -10.42 15.13
CA ALA A 216 4.20 -9.20 15.70
C ALA A 216 3.38 -7.97 15.28
N ASP A 217 3.32 -6.94 16.13
CA ASP A 217 2.50 -5.73 15.95
C ASP A 217 2.64 -5.07 14.58
N GLY A 218 3.87 -5.00 14.05
CA GLY A 218 4.13 -4.40 12.72
C GLY A 218 3.59 -5.22 11.54
N MET A 219 3.34 -6.51 11.73
CA MET A 219 2.82 -7.41 10.71
C MET A 219 1.29 -7.44 10.69
N ILE A 220 0.63 -7.13 11.80
CA ILE A 220 -0.84 -7.12 11.90
C ILE A 220 -1.49 -6.21 10.85
N PRO A 221 -1.08 -4.94 10.64
CA PRO A 221 -1.68 -4.10 9.60
C PRO A 221 -1.47 -4.65 8.18
N LYS A 222 -0.29 -5.22 7.89
CA LYS A 222 0.05 -5.79 6.58
C LYS A 222 -0.79 -7.02 6.28
N VAL A 223 -0.90 -7.94 7.23
CA VAL A 223 -1.71 -9.15 7.09
C VAL A 223 -3.19 -8.82 7.04
N THR A 224 -3.65 -7.82 7.82
CA THR A 224 -5.03 -7.32 7.73
C THR A 224 -5.33 -6.80 6.33
N ALA A 225 -4.43 -6.02 5.73
CA ALA A 225 -4.59 -5.54 4.36
C ALA A 225 -4.64 -6.68 3.32
N VAL A 226 -3.77 -7.69 3.47
CA VAL A 226 -3.72 -8.88 2.61
C VAL A 226 -5.00 -9.71 2.72
N LEU A 227 -5.49 -9.96 3.93
CA LEU A 227 -6.76 -10.64 4.18
C LEU A 227 -7.92 -9.86 3.54
N ASN A 228 -7.96 -8.54 3.75
CA ASN A 228 -9.01 -7.69 3.21
C ASN A 228 -9.01 -7.67 1.68
N ALA A 229 -7.84 -7.66 1.03
CA ALA A 229 -7.72 -7.69 -0.41
C ALA A 229 -8.43 -8.92 -1.01
N VAL A 230 -8.11 -10.11 -0.48
CA VAL A 230 -8.68 -11.38 -0.97
C VAL A 230 -10.17 -11.47 -0.65
N LYS A 231 -10.57 -11.12 0.58
CA LYS A 231 -11.99 -11.11 0.98
C LYS A 231 -12.85 -10.15 0.17
N SER A 232 -12.26 -9.08 -0.35
CA SER A 232 -12.95 -8.04 -1.10
C SER A 232 -12.96 -8.28 -2.62
N GLY A 233 -12.37 -9.39 -3.11
CA GLY A 233 -12.48 -9.80 -4.51
C GLY A 233 -11.17 -10.12 -5.22
N ALA A 234 -10.00 -9.80 -4.65
CA ALA A 234 -8.73 -10.13 -5.29
C ALA A 234 -8.53 -11.66 -5.31
N LYS A 235 -8.04 -12.20 -6.44
CA LYS A 235 -7.81 -13.66 -6.56
C LYS A 235 -6.69 -14.13 -5.63
N SER A 236 -5.68 -13.28 -5.43
CA SER A 236 -4.60 -13.54 -4.48
C SER A 236 -3.99 -12.23 -3.97
N ALA A 237 -3.33 -12.31 -2.81
CA ALA A 237 -2.52 -11.24 -2.27
C ALA A 237 -1.17 -11.81 -1.78
N ARG A 238 -0.07 -11.10 -2.02
CA ARG A 238 1.28 -11.58 -1.73
C ARG A 238 2.05 -10.58 -0.89
N ILE A 239 2.69 -11.04 0.17
CA ILE A 239 3.72 -10.26 0.90
C ILE A 239 5.08 -10.72 0.42
N VAL A 240 5.93 -9.78 0.02
CA VAL A 240 7.29 -10.06 -0.45
C VAL A 240 8.28 -8.97 -0.04
N ASN A 241 9.56 -9.34 0.04
CA ASN A 241 10.63 -8.40 0.33
C ASN A 241 10.93 -7.50 -0.87
N GLY A 242 10.44 -6.27 -0.82
CA GLY A 242 10.68 -5.23 -1.80
C GLY A 242 12.10 -4.68 -1.81
N THR A 243 12.94 -4.98 -0.81
CA THR A 243 14.36 -4.56 -0.82
C THR A 243 15.24 -5.45 -1.70
N LYS A 244 14.70 -6.57 -2.19
CA LYS A 244 15.41 -7.55 -3.02
C LYS A 244 14.74 -7.62 -4.39
N LEU A 245 15.35 -7.02 -5.41
CA LEU A 245 14.82 -6.99 -6.78
C LEU A 245 14.37 -8.38 -7.28
N LYS A 246 15.20 -9.41 -7.06
CA LYS A 246 14.85 -10.78 -7.44
C LYS A 246 13.52 -11.25 -6.82
N ALA A 247 13.27 -10.91 -5.56
CA ALA A 247 12.03 -11.31 -4.89
C ALA A 247 10.81 -10.57 -5.48
N VAL A 248 10.97 -9.33 -5.93
CA VAL A 248 9.93 -8.57 -6.64
C VAL A 248 9.60 -9.20 -7.99
N LEU A 249 10.63 -9.53 -8.79
CA LEU A 249 10.46 -10.18 -10.08
C LEU A 249 9.80 -11.56 -9.93
N ASP A 250 10.26 -12.36 -8.95
CA ASP A 250 9.66 -13.64 -8.58
C ASP A 250 8.17 -13.45 -8.22
N ALA A 251 7.83 -12.42 -7.45
CA ALA A 251 6.46 -12.10 -7.06
C ALA A 251 5.57 -11.75 -8.26
N PHE A 252 6.06 -10.96 -9.23
CA PHE A 252 5.31 -10.63 -10.45
C PHE A 252 5.07 -11.88 -11.30
N ALA A 253 6.03 -12.81 -11.32
CA ALA A 253 5.88 -14.14 -11.94
C ALA A 253 5.03 -15.12 -11.11
N GLY A 254 4.46 -14.71 -9.97
CA GLY A 254 3.57 -15.54 -9.16
C GLY A 254 4.28 -16.49 -8.18
N VAL A 255 5.58 -16.30 -7.91
CA VAL A 255 6.38 -17.12 -6.97
C VAL A 255 7.04 -16.26 -5.88
N GLY A 256 7.67 -16.89 -4.88
CA GLY A 256 8.37 -16.18 -3.80
C GLY A 256 7.48 -15.49 -2.76
N GLY A 257 8.03 -15.21 -1.58
CA GLY A 257 7.29 -14.65 -0.45
C GLY A 257 6.11 -15.51 0.00
N THR A 258 5.10 -14.88 0.61
CA THR A 258 3.86 -15.55 1.05
C THR A 258 2.70 -15.14 0.18
N VAL A 259 2.09 -16.09 -0.54
CA VAL A 259 0.82 -15.88 -1.24
C VAL A 259 -0.36 -16.30 -0.37
N VAL A 260 -1.38 -15.45 -0.35
CA VAL A 260 -2.65 -15.63 0.34
C VAL A 260 -3.75 -15.77 -0.68
N VAL A 261 -4.58 -16.79 -0.51
CA VAL A 261 -5.71 -17.12 -1.41
C VAL A 261 -6.97 -17.40 -0.61
N ALA A 262 -8.13 -17.36 -1.25
CA ALA A 262 -9.41 -17.61 -0.56
C ALA A 262 -9.53 -19.06 -0.02
N ALA A 263 -9.02 -20.05 -0.77
CA ALA A 263 -9.01 -21.48 -0.42
C ALA A 263 -7.69 -22.16 -0.86
#